data_AF-A0A382QYZ0-F1
#
_entry.id   AF-A0A382QYZ0-F1
#
_cell.length_a   1.000
_cell.length_b   1.000
_cell.length_c   1.000
_cell.angle_alpha   90.00
_cell.angle_beta   90.00
_cell.angle_gamma   90.00
#
_symmetry.space_group_name_H-M   'P 1'
#
loop_
_entity.id
_entity.type
_entity.pdbx_description
1 polymer ?
#
loop_
_entity_poly.entity_id
_entity_poly.type
_entity_poly.pdbx_seq_one_letter_code
_entity_poly.pdbx_strand_id
1 'polypeptide(L)'
;KKKGEHLQLNTNILQIANEYYSSVRPKPNLYGNDRPLRALDQNGIGYIEIRSLDINPLLEVGIDKEQIQFLEVFLLYCLLEDSPTILSSELVEIDSNSQLVAHKGREPDLKLINNGKETSLTDWGDNIFAGIKQCSKLLSTDHQQSVDNISLRIKNPDLTPSAIMLNEMQHQEMGFFEYTDQFSRKYQTLYKDKTFANDYFHELDEQVISSRNEQLEIESNDVMNFDQFLKDYFANDA
;
A
#
# COMPACT_ATOMS: atom_id res chain seq x y z
N LYS A 1 -16.82 28.23 -0.03
CA LYS A 1 -17.84 27.96 -1.07
C LYS A 1 -17.66 28.90 -2.26
N LYS A 2 -17.95 28.46 -3.49
CA LYS A 2 -18.03 29.31 -4.69
C LYS A 2 -19.39 29.07 -5.34
N LYS A 3 -20.17 30.13 -5.57
CA LYS A 3 -21.57 30.04 -6.05
C LYS A 3 -22.48 29.09 -5.25
N GLY A 4 -22.29 29.01 -3.93
CA GLY A 4 -23.09 28.13 -3.05
C GLY A 4 -22.56 26.71 -2.89
N GLU A 5 -21.60 26.28 -3.70
CA GLU A 5 -21.01 24.93 -3.63
C GLU A 5 -19.73 24.91 -2.80
N HIS A 6 -19.56 23.85 -2.00
CA HIS A 6 -18.31 23.56 -1.30
C HIS A 6 -17.25 23.14 -2.31
N LEU A 7 -16.06 23.75 -2.24
CA LEU A 7 -14.91 23.38 -3.08
C LEU A 7 -13.90 22.51 -2.31
N GLN A 8 -13.90 22.65 -0.99
CA GLN A 8 -13.01 22.03 -0.02
C GLN A 8 -13.76 21.96 1.32
N LEU A 9 -13.36 21.05 2.20
CA LEU A 9 -13.92 20.92 3.54
C LEU A 9 -13.44 22.03 4.48
N ASN A 10 -12.16 22.40 4.39
CA ASN A 10 -11.52 23.52 5.08
C ASN A 10 -10.29 23.98 4.28
N THR A 11 -9.53 24.96 4.79
CA THR A 11 -8.32 25.52 4.13
C THR A 11 -7.03 25.21 4.90
N ASN A 12 -7.03 24.13 5.69
CA ASN A 12 -5.84 23.69 6.42
C ASN A 12 -4.85 23.00 5.45
N ILE A 13 -3.64 22.71 5.95
CA ILE A 13 -2.65 21.91 5.18
C ILE A 13 -3.23 20.53 4.82
N LEU A 14 -3.95 19.92 5.76
CA LEU A 14 -4.70 18.68 5.56
C LEU A 14 -6.15 18.94 5.91
N GLN A 15 -7.08 18.61 5.01
CA GLN A 15 -8.51 18.76 5.27
C GLN A 15 -9.01 17.75 6.28
N ILE A 16 -8.53 16.50 6.16
CA ILE A 16 -8.79 15.40 7.08
C ILE A 16 -7.52 14.55 7.20
N ALA A 17 -7.44 13.73 8.25
CA ALA A 17 -6.29 12.86 8.48
C ALA A 17 -5.94 11.98 7.26
N ASN A 18 -6.94 11.56 6.48
CA ASN A 18 -6.74 10.71 5.30
C ASN A 18 -5.90 11.36 4.18
N GLU A 19 -5.77 12.69 4.16
CA GLU A 19 -4.94 13.42 3.21
C GLU A 19 -3.44 13.35 3.54
N TYR A 20 -3.08 12.86 4.73
CA TYR A 20 -1.68 12.60 5.08
C TYR A 20 -1.14 11.40 4.27
N TYR A 21 -0.24 11.69 3.33
CA TYR A 21 0.46 10.70 2.52
C TYR A 21 1.63 10.09 3.29
N SER A 22 1.58 8.79 3.54
CA SER A 22 2.66 8.00 4.15
C SER A 22 2.80 6.63 3.48
N SER A 23 3.99 6.02 3.58
CA SER A 23 4.30 4.68 3.06
C SER A 23 3.61 3.56 3.85
N VAL A 24 3.47 3.75 5.15
CA VAL A 24 2.76 2.88 6.08
C VAL A 24 1.91 3.72 7.03
N ARG A 25 0.77 3.19 7.46
CA ARG A 25 -0.13 3.91 8.37
C ARG A 25 -0.63 3.01 9.50
N PRO A 26 -0.58 3.46 10.76
CA PRO A 26 -1.31 2.79 11.83
C PRO A 26 -2.81 3.02 11.66
N LYS A 27 -3.59 1.96 11.81
CA LYS A 27 -5.04 2.00 11.65
C LYS A 27 -5.72 1.46 12.91
N PRO A 28 -6.73 2.15 13.44
CA PRO A 28 -7.56 1.61 14.49
C PRO A 28 -8.63 0.69 13.87
N ASN A 29 -9.27 -0.12 14.70
CA ASN A 29 -10.56 -0.71 14.32
C ASN A 29 -11.63 0.40 14.42
N LEU A 30 -12.39 0.61 13.35
CA LEU A 30 -13.41 1.66 13.25
C LEU A 30 -14.81 1.06 13.28
N TYR A 31 -15.73 1.75 13.96
CA TYR A 31 -17.16 1.41 13.98
C TYR A 31 -18.00 2.63 13.58
N GLY A 32 -18.86 2.46 12.57
CA GLY A 32 -19.73 3.55 12.10
C GLY A 32 -18.97 4.83 11.75
N ASN A 33 -19.31 5.93 12.44
CA ASN A 33 -18.74 7.27 12.21
C ASN A 33 -17.52 7.59 13.07
N ASP A 34 -16.81 6.58 13.57
CA ASP A 34 -15.57 6.75 14.33
C ASP A 34 -14.55 7.58 13.55
N ARG A 35 -13.89 8.49 14.28
CA ARG A 35 -12.84 9.34 13.70
C ARG A 35 -11.50 8.63 13.80
N PRO A 36 -10.75 8.45 12.70
CA PRO A 36 -9.51 7.67 12.72
C PRO A 36 -8.49 8.09 13.78
N LEU A 37 -8.22 9.40 13.94
CA LEU A 37 -7.24 9.86 14.93
C LEU A 37 -7.71 9.65 16.37
N ARG A 38 -9.00 9.89 16.64
CA ARG A 38 -9.58 9.66 17.96
C ARG A 38 -9.64 8.18 18.31
N ALA A 39 -10.03 7.34 17.35
CA ALA A 39 -10.03 5.90 17.54
C ALA A 39 -8.61 5.35 17.76
N LEU A 40 -7.58 5.93 17.11
CA LEU A 40 -6.18 5.59 17.41
C LEU A 40 -5.78 6.00 18.83
N ASP A 41 -6.12 7.21 19.26
CA ASP A 41 -5.82 7.70 20.61
C ASP A 41 -6.50 6.86 21.70
N GLN A 42 -7.77 6.50 21.48
CA GLN A 42 -8.59 5.79 22.46
C GLN A 42 -8.37 4.27 22.47
N ASN A 43 -8.30 3.66 21.28
CA ASN A 43 -8.31 2.20 21.12
C ASN A 43 -6.95 1.63 20.70
N GLY A 44 -5.97 2.50 20.42
CA GLY A 44 -4.67 2.10 19.92
C GLY A 44 -4.71 1.62 18.47
N ILE A 45 -3.63 0.93 18.08
CA ILE A 45 -3.43 0.40 16.73
C ILE A 45 -4.10 -0.97 16.64
N GLY A 46 -5.06 -1.13 15.71
CA GLY A 46 -5.67 -2.42 15.39
C GLY A 46 -4.91 -3.18 14.31
N TYR A 47 -4.41 -2.47 13.29
CA TYR A 47 -3.59 -3.03 12.22
C TYR A 47 -2.70 -1.95 11.57
N ILE A 48 -1.80 -2.37 10.67
CA ILE A 48 -1.02 -1.47 9.82
C ILE A 48 -1.45 -1.59 8.36
N GLU A 49 -1.49 -0.46 7.66
CA GLU A 49 -1.77 -0.39 6.23
C GLU A 49 -0.48 -0.06 5.48
N ILE A 50 0.03 -0.99 4.67
CA ILE A 50 1.15 -0.74 3.74
C ILE A 50 0.59 -0.12 2.46
N ARG A 51 1.14 1.03 2.06
CA ARG A 51 0.65 1.83 0.92
C ARG A 51 1.68 2.02 -0.19
N SER A 52 2.89 1.51 -0.01
CA SER A 52 4.01 1.67 -0.95
C SER A 52 4.07 0.63 -2.08
N LEU A 53 3.07 -0.24 -2.21
CA LEU A 53 3.06 -1.27 -3.25
C LEU A 53 2.45 -0.73 -4.53
N ASP A 54 3.23 -0.77 -5.61
CA ASP A 54 2.72 -0.55 -6.95
C ASP A 54 1.88 -1.74 -7.42
N ILE A 55 0.87 -1.47 -8.24
CA ILE A 55 0.17 -2.51 -8.98
C ILE A 55 1.14 -3.07 -10.03
N ASN A 56 1.32 -4.39 -10.04
CA ASN A 56 2.09 -5.08 -11.06
C ASN A 56 1.19 -5.46 -12.24
N PRO A 57 1.30 -4.80 -13.41
CA PRO A 57 0.42 -5.07 -14.56
C PRO A 57 0.64 -6.46 -15.18
N LEU A 58 1.75 -7.13 -14.84
CA LEU A 58 2.07 -8.48 -15.32
C LEU A 58 1.26 -9.57 -14.57
N LEU A 59 0.58 -9.20 -13.49
CA LEU A 59 -0.19 -10.09 -12.63
C LEU A 59 -1.70 -9.80 -12.76
N GLU A 60 -2.50 -10.86 -12.81
CA GLU A 60 -3.95 -10.78 -13.04
C GLU A 60 -4.70 -9.92 -12.01
N VAL A 61 -4.25 -9.94 -10.75
CA VAL A 61 -4.86 -9.18 -9.64
C VAL A 61 -3.91 -8.11 -9.08
N GLY A 62 -2.84 -7.77 -9.81
CA GLY A 62 -1.90 -6.70 -9.45
C GLY A 62 -0.85 -7.05 -8.38
N ILE A 63 -1.00 -8.18 -7.69
CA ILE A 63 -0.08 -8.73 -6.68
C ILE A 63 -0.16 -10.26 -6.73
N ASP A 64 0.91 -10.97 -6.36
CA ASP A 64 0.91 -12.43 -6.28
C ASP A 64 1.16 -12.95 -4.85
N LYS A 65 1.00 -14.26 -4.70
CA LYS A 65 1.21 -14.97 -3.45
C LYS A 65 2.66 -14.82 -2.95
N GLU A 66 3.66 -14.78 -3.84
CA GLU A 66 5.06 -14.65 -3.46
C GLU A 66 5.33 -13.30 -2.79
N GLN A 67 4.80 -12.22 -3.36
CA GLN A 67 4.88 -10.87 -2.80
C GLN A 67 4.20 -10.80 -1.43
N ILE A 68 2.99 -11.37 -1.29
CA ILE A 68 2.26 -11.40 -0.01
C ILE A 68 3.07 -12.15 1.05
N GLN A 69 3.57 -13.35 0.72
CA GLN A 69 4.35 -14.16 1.66
C GLN A 69 5.66 -13.46 2.08
N PHE A 70 6.32 -12.77 1.16
CA PHE A 70 7.48 -11.94 1.54
C PHE A 70 7.09 -10.80 2.47
N LEU A 71 5.98 -10.10 2.21
CA LEU A 71 5.51 -9.00 3.06
C LEU A 71 5.15 -9.50 4.47
N GLU A 72 4.53 -10.66 4.60
CA GLU A 72 4.24 -11.28 5.90
C GLU A 72 5.51 -11.53 6.71
N VAL A 73 6.56 -12.08 6.07
CA VAL A 73 7.87 -12.28 6.73
C VAL A 73 8.56 -10.96 7.02
N PHE A 74 8.52 -10.00 6.09
CA PHE A 74 9.14 -8.69 6.26
C PHE A 74 8.51 -7.94 7.45
N LEU A 75 7.18 -8.00 7.59
CA LEU A 75 6.48 -7.43 8.74
C LEU A 75 6.80 -8.16 10.04
N LEU A 76 6.94 -9.48 10.02
CA LEU A 76 7.41 -10.24 11.19
C LEU A 76 8.84 -9.83 11.59
N TYR A 77 9.71 -9.62 10.60
CA TYR A 77 11.06 -9.11 10.84
C TYR A 77 11.02 -7.71 11.48
N CYS A 78 10.24 -6.77 10.94
CA CYS A 78 10.07 -5.44 11.53
C CYS A 78 9.48 -5.47 12.94
N LEU A 79 8.66 -6.47 13.28
CA LEU A 79 8.12 -6.65 14.63
C LEU A 79 9.18 -7.13 15.64
N LEU A 80 10.14 -7.93 15.19
CA LEU A 80 11.13 -8.58 16.06
C LEU A 80 12.46 -7.82 16.14
N GLU A 81 12.80 -7.05 15.12
CA GLU A 81 14.02 -6.23 15.09
C GLU A 81 13.91 -5.04 16.07
N ASP A 82 15.02 -4.70 16.73
CA ASP A 82 15.07 -3.53 17.60
C ASP A 82 14.78 -2.26 16.79
N SER A 83 13.76 -1.50 17.21
CA SER A 83 13.33 -0.26 16.57
C SER A 83 13.41 0.90 17.56
N PRO A 84 14.60 1.52 17.74
CA PRO A 84 14.72 2.72 18.57
C PRO A 84 13.92 3.89 17.99
N THR A 85 13.65 4.89 18.81
CA THR A 85 12.93 6.10 18.36
C THR A 85 13.70 6.79 17.24
N ILE A 86 13.01 7.00 16.11
CA ILE A 86 13.57 7.66 14.94
C ILE A 86 13.91 9.12 15.27
N LEU A 87 15.16 9.51 14.99
CA LEU A 87 15.62 10.88 15.16
C LEU A 87 15.26 11.74 13.95
N SER A 88 15.17 13.07 14.12
CA SER A 88 14.83 13.97 12.99
C SER A 88 15.85 13.90 11.84
N SER A 89 17.14 13.67 12.13
CA SER A 89 18.16 13.46 11.09
C SER A 89 17.96 12.14 10.35
N GLU A 90 17.57 11.09 11.08
CA GLU A 90 17.31 9.78 10.52
C GLU A 90 16.06 9.79 9.63
N LEU A 91 15.03 10.56 9.99
CA LEU A 91 13.85 10.75 9.14
C LEU A 91 14.21 11.32 7.76
N VAL A 92 15.14 12.29 7.71
CA VAL A 92 15.64 12.84 6.44
C VAL A 92 16.39 11.78 5.63
N GLU A 93 17.19 10.93 6.28
CA GLU A 93 17.89 9.82 5.62
C GLU A 93 16.90 8.78 5.07
N ILE A 94 15.88 8.41 5.84
CA ILE A 94 14.81 7.48 5.45
C ILE A 94 14.07 8.00 4.21
N ASP A 95 13.63 9.26 4.23
CA ASP A 95 12.92 9.88 3.11
C ASP A 95 13.81 9.98 1.86
N SER A 96 15.08 10.39 2.05
CA SER A 96 16.05 10.51 0.96
C SER A 96 16.39 9.16 0.32
N ASN A 97 16.64 8.13 1.14
CA ASN A 97 16.89 6.78 0.64
C ASN A 97 15.67 6.23 -0.12
N SER A 98 14.46 6.43 0.42
CA SER A 98 13.22 5.98 -0.23
C SER A 98 13.05 6.62 -1.61
N GLN A 99 13.26 7.93 -1.70
CA GLN A 99 13.23 8.64 -2.99
C GLN A 99 14.33 8.17 -3.93
N LEU A 100 15.55 7.97 -3.42
CA LEU A 100 16.69 7.56 -4.22
C LEU A 100 16.48 6.16 -4.82
N VAL A 101 15.97 5.20 -4.03
CA VAL A 101 15.64 3.86 -4.51
C VAL A 101 14.48 3.89 -5.50
N ALA A 102 13.45 4.73 -5.28
CA ALA A 102 12.34 4.85 -6.23
C ALA A 102 12.79 5.34 -7.61
N HIS A 103 13.78 6.25 -7.69
CA HIS A 103 14.24 6.82 -8.96
C HIS A 103 15.43 6.06 -9.56
N LYS A 104 16.29 5.48 -8.73
CA LYS A 104 17.60 4.94 -9.11
C LYS A 104 17.92 3.58 -8.49
N GLY A 105 16.95 2.88 -7.91
CA GLY A 105 17.16 1.63 -7.17
C GLY A 105 17.79 0.48 -7.95
N ARG A 106 17.83 0.58 -9.29
CA ARG A 106 18.50 -0.38 -10.18
C ARG A 106 19.88 0.08 -10.67
N GLU A 107 20.34 1.27 -10.29
CA GLU A 107 21.67 1.77 -10.63
C GLU A 107 22.72 0.88 -9.92
N PRO A 108 23.71 0.31 -10.65
CA PRO A 108 24.78 -0.45 -10.03
C PRO A 108 25.51 0.36 -8.95
N ASP A 109 25.91 -0.29 -7.88
CA ASP A 109 26.67 0.31 -6.76
C ASP A 109 25.97 1.49 -6.06
N LEU A 110 24.65 1.64 -6.20
CA LEU A 110 23.87 2.71 -5.57
C LEU A 110 24.18 2.81 -4.06
N LYS A 111 24.51 4.02 -3.62
CA LYS A 111 24.83 4.33 -2.23
C LYS A 111 23.62 4.96 -1.52
N LEU A 112 23.41 4.52 -0.29
CA LEU A 112 22.39 4.99 0.65
C LEU A 112 23.07 5.51 1.91
N ILE A 113 22.35 6.27 2.73
CA ILE A 113 22.85 6.77 4.02
C ILE A 113 22.13 6.06 5.17
N ASN A 114 22.87 5.48 6.10
CA ASN A 114 22.34 4.84 7.29
C ASN A 114 23.12 5.34 8.52
N ASN A 115 22.43 6.05 9.41
CA ASN A 115 23.01 6.64 10.63
C ASN A 115 24.21 7.54 10.31
N GLY A 116 24.04 8.41 9.31
CA GLY A 116 25.08 9.33 8.82
C GLY A 116 26.25 8.67 8.09
N LYS A 117 26.20 7.36 7.80
CA LYS A 117 27.25 6.64 7.08
C LYS A 117 26.76 6.12 5.74
N GLU A 118 27.62 6.20 4.73
CA GLU A 118 27.34 5.62 3.43
C GLU A 118 27.37 4.08 3.49
N THR A 119 26.39 3.44 2.87
CA THR A 119 26.32 2.00 2.65
C THR A 119 25.86 1.71 1.24
N SER A 120 26.28 0.60 0.62
CA SER A 120 25.69 0.19 -0.65
C SER A 120 24.27 -0.36 -0.43
N LEU A 121 23.40 -0.18 -1.43
CA LEU A 121 22.07 -0.81 -1.44
C LEU A 121 22.18 -2.33 -1.32
N THR A 122 23.14 -2.94 -2.01
CA THR A 122 23.33 -4.38 -2.04
C THR A 122 23.77 -4.93 -0.69
N ASP A 123 24.76 -4.33 -0.05
CA ASP A 123 25.27 -4.80 1.25
C ASP A 123 24.21 -4.57 2.34
N TRP A 124 23.52 -3.43 2.31
CA TRP A 124 22.48 -3.15 3.29
C TRP A 124 21.27 -4.07 3.10
N GLY A 125 20.86 -4.29 1.85
CA GLY A 125 19.81 -5.24 1.49
C GLY A 125 20.14 -6.66 1.94
N ASP A 126 21.36 -7.16 1.69
CA ASP A 126 21.81 -8.48 2.13
C ASP A 126 21.73 -8.64 3.66
N ASN A 127 22.15 -7.61 4.40
CA ASN A 127 22.08 -7.61 5.86
C ASN A 127 20.62 -7.69 6.35
N ILE A 128 19.71 -6.91 5.77
CA ILE A 128 18.28 -6.96 6.08
C ILE A 128 17.69 -8.34 5.73
N PHE A 129 17.99 -8.87 4.54
CA PHE A 129 17.51 -10.17 4.10
C PHE A 129 18.03 -11.33 4.96
N ALA A 130 19.21 -11.21 5.57
CA ALA A 130 19.69 -12.21 6.51
C ALA A 130 18.73 -12.37 7.71
N GLY A 131 18.21 -11.26 8.25
CA GLY A 131 17.21 -11.25 9.32
C GLY A 131 15.84 -11.76 8.86
N ILE A 132 15.36 -11.28 7.70
CA ILE A 132 14.10 -11.75 7.08
C ILE A 132 14.13 -13.27 6.87
N LYS A 133 15.25 -13.83 6.38
CA LYS A 133 15.42 -15.28 6.19
C LYS A 133 15.43 -16.09 7.48
N GLN A 134 15.82 -15.50 8.62
CA GLN A 134 15.62 -16.19 9.90
C GLN A 134 14.15 -16.18 10.30
N CYS A 135 13.45 -15.07 10.09
CA CYS A 135 12.03 -14.94 10.42
C CYS A 135 11.16 -15.87 9.57
N SER A 136 11.49 -16.08 8.29
CA SER A 136 10.71 -16.98 7.41
C SER A 136 10.67 -18.43 7.91
N LYS A 137 11.67 -18.87 8.67
CA LYS A 137 11.72 -20.21 9.28
C LYS A 137 10.66 -20.41 10.37
N LEU A 138 10.09 -19.32 10.90
CA LEU A 138 9.00 -19.36 11.87
C LEU A 138 7.63 -19.53 11.19
N LEU A 139 7.56 -19.38 9.87
CA LEU A 139 6.34 -19.52 9.07
C LEU A 139 6.39 -20.85 8.29
N SER A 140 5.98 -20.86 7.02
CA SER A 140 5.95 -22.09 6.19
C SER A 140 7.14 -22.20 5.23
N THR A 141 7.30 -23.38 4.62
CA THR A 141 8.29 -23.60 3.54
C THR A 141 8.04 -22.70 2.33
N ASP A 142 6.77 -22.41 2.03
CA ASP A 142 6.42 -21.47 0.95
C ASP A 142 6.97 -20.07 1.24
N HIS A 143 6.84 -19.59 2.49
CA HIS A 143 7.39 -18.29 2.89
C HIS A 143 8.92 -18.23 2.75
N GLN A 144 9.61 -19.31 3.14
CA GLN A 144 11.06 -19.42 2.96
C GLN A 144 11.43 -19.32 1.48
N GLN A 145 10.73 -20.05 0.61
CA GLN A 145 10.96 -20.02 -0.84
C GLN A 145 10.70 -18.63 -1.43
N SER A 146 9.60 -17.97 -1.04
CA SER A 146 9.28 -16.62 -1.52
C SER A 146 10.33 -15.58 -1.11
N VAL A 147 10.81 -15.65 0.14
CA VAL A 147 11.90 -14.78 0.61
C VAL A 147 13.19 -15.06 -0.17
N ASP A 148 13.54 -16.32 -0.40
CA ASP A 148 14.72 -16.66 -1.19
C ASP A 148 14.63 -16.13 -2.62
N ASN A 149 13.50 -16.33 -3.29
CA ASN A 149 13.27 -15.83 -4.65
C ASN A 149 13.35 -14.30 -4.73
N ILE A 150 12.68 -13.58 -3.82
CA ILE A 150 12.69 -12.12 -3.80
C ILE A 150 14.09 -11.59 -3.45
N SER A 151 14.84 -12.27 -2.58
CA SER A 151 16.20 -11.85 -2.20
C SER A 151 17.18 -11.81 -3.37
N LEU A 152 16.95 -12.62 -4.42
CA LEU A 152 17.80 -12.61 -5.62
C LEU A 152 17.81 -11.24 -6.33
N ARG A 153 16.73 -10.47 -6.18
CA ARG A 153 16.56 -9.14 -6.80
C ARG A 153 17.54 -8.10 -6.25
N ILE A 154 18.08 -8.29 -5.04
CA ILE A 154 19.08 -7.39 -4.45
C ILE A 154 20.40 -7.43 -5.24
N LYS A 155 20.85 -8.63 -5.64
CA LYS A 155 22.10 -8.81 -6.41
C LYS A 155 21.90 -8.80 -7.91
N ASN A 156 20.66 -8.99 -8.36
CA ASN A 156 20.31 -9.01 -9.76
C ASN A 156 19.10 -8.09 -10.00
N PRO A 157 19.33 -6.78 -10.21
CA PRO A 157 18.26 -5.80 -10.39
C PRO A 157 17.38 -6.07 -11.63
N ASP A 158 17.88 -6.85 -12.60
CA ASP A 158 17.10 -7.25 -13.79
C ASP A 158 15.94 -8.20 -13.47
N LEU A 159 15.95 -8.82 -12.27
CA LEU A 159 14.84 -9.65 -11.78
C LEU A 159 13.73 -8.82 -11.12
N THR A 160 13.90 -7.50 -10.99
CA THR A 160 12.84 -6.64 -10.43
C THR A 160 11.70 -6.44 -11.45
N PRO A 161 10.44 -6.32 -11.00
CA PRO A 161 9.32 -6.02 -11.91
C PRO A 161 9.56 -4.79 -12.77
N SER A 162 10.20 -3.75 -12.22
CA SER A 162 10.54 -2.53 -12.96
C SER A 162 11.53 -2.76 -14.11
N ALA A 163 12.53 -3.64 -13.93
CA ALA A 163 13.47 -3.98 -14.99
C ALA A 163 12.82 -4.87 -16.06
N ILE A 164 12.07 -5.89 -15.64
CA ILE A 164 11.33 -6.79 -16.54
C ILE A 164 10.41 -5.97 -17.45
N MET A 165 9.61 -5.06 -16.86
CA MET A 165 8.67 -4.23 -17.62
C MET A 165 9.39 -3.30 -18.61
N LEU A 166 10.47 -2.63 -18.19
CA LEU A 166 11.21 -1.72 -19.08
C LEU A 166 11.94 -2.47 -20.20
N ASN A 167 12.50 -3.65 -19.91
CA ASN A 167 13.17 -4.49 -20.91
C ASN A 167 12.17 -4.99 -21.96
N GLU A 168 10.98 -5.42 -21.53
CA GLU A 168 9.92 -5.84 -22.45
C GLU A 168 9.37 -4.68 -23.29
N MET A 169 9.14 -3.52 -22.67
CA MET A 169 8.76 -2.31 -23.42
C MET A 169 9.80 -1.95 -24.48
N GLN A 170 11.09 -2.04 -24.14
CA GLN A 170 12.18 -1.78 -25.08
C GLN A 170 12.25 -2.85 -26.18
N HIS A 171 12.13 -4.12 -25.83
CA HIS A 171 12.22 -5.24 -26.78
C HIS A 171 11.07 -5.22 -27.80
N GLN A 172 9.88 -4.83 -27.37
CA GLN A 172 8.68 -4.75 -28.21
C GLN A 172 8.52 -3.39 -28.91
N GLU A 173 9.43 -2.45 -28.64
CA GLU A 173 9.38 -1.06 -29.14
C GLU A 173 8.05 -0.35 -28.79
N MET A 174 7.53 -0.60 -27.58
CA MET A 174 6.23 -0.08 -27.13
C MET A 174 6.35 0.99 -26.05
N GLY A 175 5.47 1.99 -26.14
CA GLY A 175 5.27 2.95 -25.05
C GLY A 175 4.61 2.30 -23.83
N PHE A 176 4.72 2.95 -22.66
CA PHE A 176 4.14 2.45 -21.40
C PHE A 176 2.65 2.11 -21.53
N PHE A 177 1.85 3.02 -22.12
CA PHE A 177 0.42 2.81 -22.29
C PHE A 177 0.12 1.61 -23.19
N GLU A 178 0.78 1.50 -24.34
CA GLU A 178 0.56 0.41 -25.30
C GLU A 178 0.90 -0.95 -24.69
N TYR A 179 2.02 -1.03 -23.97
CA TYR A 179 2.45 -2.24 -23.29
C TYR A 179 1.47 -2.64 -22.18
N THR A 180 1.05 -1.69 -21.33
CA THR A 180 0.16 -1.97 -20.19
C THR A 180 -1.31 -2.20 -20.57
N ASP A 181 -1.80 -1.57 -21.64
CA ASP A 181 -3.16 -1.76 -22.16
C ASP A 181 -3.40 -3.20 -22.64
N GLN A 182 -2.36 -3.88 -23.15
CA GLN A 182 -2.47 -5.28 -23.55
C GLN A 182 -2.84 -6.20 -22.39
N PHE A 183 -2.25 -5.98 -21.22
CA PHE A 183 -2.59 -6.73 -20.01
C PHE A 183 -4.01 -6.41 -19.54
N SER A 184 -4.40 -5.14 -19.59
CA SER A 184 -5.78 -4.72 -19.28
C SER A 184 -6.81 -5.45 -20.16
N ARG A 185 -6.57 -5.51 -21.48
CA ARG A 185 -7.43 -6.25 -22.42
C ARG A 185 -7.39 -7.75 -22.19
N LYS A 186 -6.20 -8.30 -21.96
CA LYS A 186 -6.00 -9.73 -21.67
C LYS A 186 -6.82 -10.15 -20.47
N TYR A 187 -6.71 -9.43 -19.34
CA TYR A 187 -7.44 -9.77 -18.13
C TYR A 187 -8.93 -9.49 -18.27
N GLN A 188 -9.33 -8.43 -18.98
CA GLN A 188 -10.75 -8.21 -19.29
C GLN A 188 -11.36 -9.41 -20.04
N THR A 189 -10.69 -9.88 -21.10
CA THR A 189 -11.15 -11.05 -21.87
C THR A 189 -11.18 -12.29 -20.98
N LEU A 190 -10.11 -12.54 -20.21
CA LEU A 190 -10.05 -13.66 -19.27
C LEU A 190 -11.25 -13.69 -18.32
N TYR A 191 -11.61 -12.56 -17.71
CA TYR A 191 -12.75 -12.50 -16.78
C TYR A 191 -14.12 -12.55 -17.46
N LYS A 192 -14.24 -12.06 -18.71
CA LYS A 192 -15.47 -12.20 -19.50
C LYS A 192 -15.74 -13.66 -19.92
N ASP A 193 -14.67 -14.40 -20.20
CA ASP A 193 -14.75 -15.77 -20.68
C ASP A 193 -14.82 -16.80 -19.53
N LYS A 194 -14.57 -16.37 -18.27
CA LYS A 194 -14.73 -17.22 -17.09
C LYS A 194 -16.19 -17.61 -16.92
N THR A 195 -16.42 -18.91 -16.77
CA THR A 195 -17.72 -19.45 -16.39
C THR A 195 -17.80 -19.58 -14.88
N PHE A 196 -18.93 -19.17 -14.33
CA PHE A 196 -19.21 -19.23 -12.90
C PHE A 196 -20.43 -20.13 -12.66
N ALA A 197 -20.50 -20.75 -11.49
CA ALA A 197 -21.72 -21.42 -11.06
C ALA A 197 -22.84 -20.38 -10.91
N ASN A 198 -24.11 -20.80 -11.07
CA ASN A 198 -25.25 -19.88 -11.02
C ASN A 198 -25.37 -19.12 -9.69
N ASP A 199 -24.90 -19.72 -8.60
CA ASP A 199 -24.93 -19.18 -7.24
C ASP A 199 -23.61 -18.48 -6.85
N TYR A 200 -22.62 -18.45 -7.73
CA TYR A 200 -21.28 -17.92 -7.43
C TYR A 200 -21.31 -16.45 -6.94
N PHE A 201 -22.25 -15.64 -7.46
CA PHE A 201 -22.39 -14.23 -7.11
C PHE A 201 -23.53 -13.95 -6.13
N HIS A 202 -24.20 -14.96 -5.58
CA HIS A 202 -25.36 -14.78 -4.72
C HIS A 202 -25.07 -13.87 -3.52
N GLU A 203 -23.91 -14.05 -2.85
CA GLU A 203 -23.52 -13.19 -1.73
C GLU A 203 -23.28 -11.73 -2.17
N LEU A 204 -22.78 -11.50 -3.39
CA LEU A 204 -22.60 -10.14 -3.92
C LEU A 204 -23.94 -9.49 -4.27
N ASP A 205 -24.88 -10.25 -4.81
CA ASP A 205 -26.24 -9.76 -5.10
C ASP A 205 -26.95 -9.33 -3.81
N GLU A 206 -26.83 -10.12 -2.74
CA GLU A 206 -27.33 -9.75 -1.41
C GLU A 206 -26.63 -8.49 -0.86
N GLN A 207 -25.31 -8.35 -1.05
CA GLN A 207 -24.59 -7.14 -0.64
C GLN A 207 -25.06 -5.89 -1.39
N VAL A 208 -25.44 -6.00 -2.67
CA VAL A 208 -26.01 -4.87 -3.43
C VAL A 208 -27.32 -4.40 -2.80
N ILE A 209 -28.16 -5.33 -2.34
CA ILE A 209 -29.43 -5.00 -1.68
C ILE A 209 -29.15 -4.39 -0.30
N SER A 210 -28.31 -5.04 0.51
CA SER A 210 -27.99 -4.57 1.87
C SER A 210 -27.38 -3.17 1.87
N SER A 211 -26.34 -2.94 1.05
CA SER A 211 -25.66 -1.64 0.98
C SER A 211 -26.57 -0.49 0.58
N ARG A 212 -27.55 -0.73 -0.30
CA ARG A 212 -28.55 0.28 -0.69
C ARG A 212 -29.53 0.57 0.43
N ASN A 213 -29.98 -0.47 1.14
CA ASN A 213 -30.88 -0.29 2.28
C ASN A 213 -30.18 0.48 3.41
N GLU A 214 -28.91 0.13 3.70
CA GLU A 214 -28.08 0.84 4.68
C GLU A 214 -27.89 2.31 4.28
N GLN A 215 -27.62 2.61 3.00
CA GLN A 215 -27.54 3.99 2.52
C GLN A 215 -28.85 4.74 2.74
N LEU A 216 -29.99 4.17 2.35
CA LEU A 216 -31.31 4.79 2.52
C LEU A 216 -31.65 5.01 3.99
N GLU A 217 -31.27 4.08 4.85
CA GLU A 217 -31.44 4.21 6.30
C GLU A 217 -30.64 5.40 6.83
N ILE A 218 -29.36 5.54 6.44
CA ILE A 218 -28.52 6.69 6.79
C ILE A 218 -29.19 8.00 6.33
N GLU A 219 -29.58 8.08 5.06
CA GLU A 219 -30.22 9.28 4.47
C GLU A 219 -31.55 9.64 5.15
N SER A 220 -32.35 8.64 5.54
CA SER A 220 -33.64 8.87 6.21
C SER A 220 -33.50 9.30 7.67
N ASN A 221 -32.36 8.97 8.30
CA ASN A 221 -32.05 9.29 9.69
C ASN A 221 -31.27 10.61 9.84
N ASP A 222 -30.97 11.32 8.74
CA ASP A 222 -30.33 12.62 8.80
C ASP A 222 -31.23 13.67 9.47
N VAL A 223 -30.81 14.13 10.65
CA VAL A 223 -31.53 15.14 11.44
C VAL A 223 -30.98 16.56 11.28
N MET A 224 -29.84 16.71 10.60
CA MET A 224 -29.16 18.00 10.39
C MET A 224 -28.77 18.18 8.94
N ASN A 225 -28.68 19.43 8.50
CA ASN A 225 -28.17 19.72 7.16
C ASN A 225 -26.64 19.56 7.11
N PHE A 226 -26.12 19.38 5.89
CA PHE A 226 -24.70 19.15 5.65
C PHE A 226 -23.77 20.26 6.17
N ASP A 227 -24.20 21.53 6.11
CA ASP A 227 -23.40 22.65 6.62
C ASP A 227 -23.23 22.59 8.15
N GLN A 228 -24.28 22.14 8.86
CA GLN A 228 -24.22 21.93 10.30
C GLN A 228 -23.36 20.71 10.64
N PHE A 229 -23.54 19.60 9.92
CA PHE A 229 -22.71 18.41 10.07
C PHE A 229 -21.21 18.75 9.94
N LEU A 230 -20.80 19.51 8.92
CA LEU A 230 -19.40 19.89 8.73
C LEU A 230 -18.86 20.74 9.89
N LYS A 231 -19.67 21.65 10.44
CA LYS A 231 -19.25 22.44 11.61
C LYS A 231 -19.01 21.55 12.82
N ASP A 232 -19.95 20.63 13.09
CA ASP A 232 -19.87 19.70 14.23
C ASP A 232 -18.76 18.66 14.04
N TYR A 233 -18.50 18.28 12.78
CA TYR A 233 -17.37 17.45 12.41
C TYR A 233 -16.07 18.15 12.84
N PHE A 234 -15.76 19.34 12.34
CA PHE A 234 -14.47 19.98 12.65
C PHE A 234 -14.35 20.59 14.05
N ALA A 235 -15.47 20.90 14.73
CA ALA A 235 -15.44 21.42 16.10
C ALA A 235 -14.89 20.40 17.12
N ASN A 236 -15.06 19.11 16.85
CA ASN A 236 -14.65 18.02 17.73
C ASN A 236 -13.35 17.32 17.28
N ASP A 237 -12.63 17.89 16.31
CA ASP A 237 -11.31 17.42 15.86
C ASP A 237 -10.14 18.08 16.63
N ALA A 238 -10.45 19.04 17.51
CA ALA A 238 -9.50 19.75 18.37
C ALA A 238 -9.37 19.13 19.76
#